data_AF-A0A6G0XUN6-F1
#
_entry.id   AF-A0A6G0XUN6-F1
#
_cell.length_a   1.000
_cell.length_b   1.000
_cell.length_c   1.000
_cell.angle_alpha   90.00
_cell.angle_beta   90.00
_cell.angle_gamma   90.00
#
_symmetry.space_group_name_H-M   'P 1'
#
loop_
_entity.id
_entity.type
_entity.pdbx_description
1 polymer ?
#
loop_
_entity_poly.entity_id
_entity_poly.type
_entity_poly.pdbx_seq_one_letter_code
_entity_poly.pdbx_strand_id
1 'polypeptide(L)'
;MPLGRSFRLAVILLLVLLSVDNVDAKKKTDYYKILGVPKNFNDRQLKKAYRTLALKYHPDKVEESEREKAQEKFLEISQAYEVLSDPKKREEYDLYGADGPPNGGGPRGGPGGFHHGGPGFDPFEMFNQFFGQQGGGRRGQQGGGRAQEFHFSGMDGFGGFGGFGGFGGGGQQRPPPPPASLYPKGASNIATLSPTKFPDANSKNEWLVQFYSNQDKKCIKFKDAMESIAKDLRGRVKVGAVDCDKHRPFCQQHGVENLPSFVHIWKDNVSPLYDGPLDEFQVYNFAFEKYLARYKAKRDAGEVDELHGGNQGKLCNLGKEADPATSAFCAVFVLPTADRAKWMDTIQAVAQKYKSQKGIHMVWVDEPGQIKALRRLQSPKGPTLLLIRRKASAFSRLRVGTHASSTFDVESLSATIERAIGGDLAMENVDAATVEFK
;
A
#
# COMPACT_ATOMS: atom_id res chain seq x y z
N MET A 1 -8.17 -37.18 66.59
CA MET A 1 -9.20 -36.25 66.07
C MET A 1 -9.00 -36.12 64.57
N PRO A 2 -9.94 -36.57 63.71
CA PRO A 2 -9.79 -36.43 62.27
C PRO A 2 -10.23 -35.02 61.86
N LEU A 3 -9.33 -34.22 61.26
CA LEU A 3 -9.73 -32.99 60.60
C LEU A 3 -10.66 -33.35 59.44
N GLY A 4 -11.93 -32.97 59.58
CA GLY A 4 -13.02 -33.34 58.70
C GLY A 4 -12.81 -32.85 57.25
N ARG A 5 -13.39 -33.60 56.31
CA ARG A 5 -13.38 -33.34 54.85
C ARG A 5 -13.68 -31.87 54.49
N SER A 6 -14.46 -31.18 55.30
CA SER A 6 -14.78 -29.75 55.14
C SER A 6 -13.56 -28.82 55.24
N PHE A 7 -12.57 -29.16 56.08
CA PHE A 7 -11.33 -28.38 56.20
C PHE A 7 -10.43 -28.55 54.98
N ARG A 8 -10.39 -29.77 54.40
CA ARG A 8 -9.64 -30.04 53.17
C ARG A 8 -10.25 -29.34 51.95
N LEU A 9 -11.58 -29.27 51.86
CA LEU A 9 -12.28 -28.52 50.82
C LEU A 9 -12.08 -27.01 50.96
N ALA A 10 -12.11 -26.47 52.18
CA ALA A 10 -11.86 -25.05 52.43
C ALA A 10 -10.41 -24.65 52.09
N VAL A 11 -9.41 -25.48 52.41
CA VAL A 11 -8.00 -25.22 52.05
C VAL A 11 -7.78 -25.34 50.54
N ILE A 12 -8.41 -26.29 49.85
CA ILE A 12 -8.33 -26.40 48.38
C ILE A 12 -9.03 -25.22 47.70
N LEU A 13 -10.19 -24.77 48.20
CA LEU A 13 -10.88 -23.59 47.67
C LEU A 13 -10.08 -22.31 47.93
N LEU A 14 -9.43 -22.17 49.10
CA LEU A 14 -8.53 -21.06 49.40
C LEU A 14 -7.27 -21.10 48.52
N LEU A 15 -6.69 -22.27 48.24
CA LEU A 15 -5.56 -22.42 47.33
C LEU A 15 -5.94 -22.17 45.87
N VAL A 16 -7.15 -22.53 45.45
CA VAL A 16 -7.68 -22.23 44.11
C VAL A 16 -7.99 -20.73 43.98
N LEU A 17 -8.52 -20.08 45.03
CA LEU A 17 -8.74 -18.63 45.05
C LEU A 17 -7.44 -17.82 45.12
N LEU A 18 -6.38 -18.35 45.76
CA LEU A 18 -5.03 -17.78 45.73
C LEU A 18 -4.24 -18.13 44.45
N SER A 19 -4.83 -18.89 43.52
CA SER A 19 -4.26 -19.19 42.20
C SER A 19 -4.90 -18.38 41.06
N VAL A 20 -5.80 -17.44 41.37
CA VAL A 20 -6.37 -16.50 40.40
C VAL A 20 -5.80 -15.11 40.63
N ASP A 21 -4.47 -15.00 40.68
CA ASP A 21 -3.78 -13.73 40.52
C ASP A 21 -2.79 -13.87 39.36
N ASN A 22 -3.00 -13.01 38.35
CA ASN A 22 -2.15 -12.77 37.18
C ASN A 22 -1.97 -13.91 36.17
N VAL A 23 -3.05 -14.20 35.42
CA VAL A 23 -2.87 -14.43 33.98
C VAL A 23 -2.86 -13.07 33.28
N ASP A 24 -1.82 -12.28 33.56
CA ASP A 24 -1.35 -11.30 32.57
C ASP A 24 -0.75 -12.13 31.45
N ALA A 25 -1.59 -12.47 30.46
CA ALA A 25 -1.14 -12.98 29.19
C ALA A 25 -0.31 -11.87 28.53
N LYS A 26 0.98 -11.83 28.87
CA LYS A 26 2.02 -11.03 28.23
C LYS A 26 1.88 -11.25 26.73
N LYS A 27 1.24 -10.29 26.04
CA LYS A 27 1.07 -10.31 24.58
C LYS A 27 2.47 -10.52 23.99
N LYS A 28 2.72 -11.68 23.38
CA LYS A 28 3.96 -11.87 22.62
C LYS A 28 4.01 -10.80 21.53
N THR A 29 4.91 -9.86 21.71
CA THR A 29 5.17 -8.73 20.80
C THR A 29 5.68 -9.30 19.48
N ASP A 30 4.84 -9.22 18.43
CA ASP A 30 5.16 -9.69 17.09
C ASP A 30 5.65 -8.51 16.25
N TYR A 31 6.97 -8.37 16.08
CA TYR A 31 7.61 -7.26 15.37
C TYR A 31 7.20 -7.18 13.91
N TYR A 32 6.92 -8.32 13.28
CA TYR A 32 6.40 -8.36 11.91
C TYR A 32 5.00 -7.75 11.85
N LYS A 33 4.15 -8.03 12.85
CA LYS A 33 2.81 -7.43 12.94
C LYS A 33 2.84 -5.96 13.33
N ILE A 34 3.77 -5.55 14.20
CA ILE A 34 3.92 -4.14 14.60
C ILE A 34 4.28 -3.27 13.41
N LEU A 35 5.25 -3.72 12.59
CA LEU A 35 5.61 -3.02 11.36
C LEU A 35 4.65 -3.30 10.20
N GLY A 36 3.80 -4.31 10.31
CA GLY A 36 2.87 -4.71 9.24
C GLY A 36 3.58 -5.27 8.01
N VAL A 37 4.70 -5.98 8.20
CA VAL A 37 5.52 -6.58 7.13
C VAL A 37 5.44 -8.12 7.18
N PRO A 38 5.43 -8.82 6.03
CA PRO A 38 5.45 -10.28 6.02
C PRO A 38 6.84 -10.82 6.40
N LYS A 39 6.94 -12.05 6.92
CA LYS A 39 8.22 -12.67 7.29
C LYS A 39 9.24 -12.79 6.14
N ASN A 40 8.84 -12.61 4.89
CA ASN A 40 9.71 -12.62 3.71
C ASN A 40 9.85 -11.22 3.07
N PHE A 41 9.74 -10.16 3.88
CA PHE A 41 9.94 -8.78 3.40
C PHE A 41 11.34 -8.56 2.82
N ASN A 42 11.45 -7.59 1.90
CA ASN A 42 12.74 -7.01 1.51
C ASN A 42 13.03 -5.72 2.30
N ASP A 43 14.29 -5.28 2.29
CA ASP A 43 14.75 -4.12 3.07
C ASP A 43 13.98 -2.84 2.76
N ARG A 44 13.52 -2.67 1.52
CA ARG A 44 12.72 -1.52 1.08
C ARG A 44 11.36 -1.52 1.77
N GLN A 45 10.70 -2.68 1.83
CA GLN A 45 9.41 -2.85 2.51
C GLN A 45 9.53 -2.57 4.02
N LEU A 46 10.60 -3.07 4.65
CA LEU A 46 10.86 -2.82 6.07
C LEU A 46 11.08 -1.33 6.36
N LYS A 47 11.95 -0.68 5.59
CA LYS A 47 12.23 0.77 5.70
C LYS A 47 10.98 1.60 5.47
N LYS A 48 10.18 1.26 4.46
CA LYS A 48 8.91 1.93 4.14
C LYS A 48 7.90 1.81 5.29
N ALA A 49 7.73 0.61 5.82
CA ALA A 49 6.85 0.34 6.94
C ALA A 49 7.22 1.16 8.17
N TYR A 50 8.50 1.13 8.55
CA TYR A 50 9.02 1.91 9.67
C TYR A 50 8.78 3.41 9.48
N ARG A 51 9.16 3.99 8.33
CA ARG A 51 8.94 5.43 8.05
C ARG A 51 7.47 5.83 8.13
N THR A 52 6.56 4.98 7.63
CA THR A 52 5.11 5.26 7.67
C THR A 52 4.59 5.34 9.09
N LEU A 53 4.97 4.36 9.90
CA LEU A 53 4.51 4.26 11.26
C LEU A 53 5.17 5.32 12.16
N ALA A 54 6.46 5.59 11.96
CA ALA A 54 7.19 6.65 12.65
C ALA A 54 6.56 8.03 12.41
N LEU A 55 6.23 8.39 11.17
CA LEU A 55 5.55 9.67 10.87
C LEU A 55 4.14 9.73 11.46
N LYS A 56 3.41 8.61 11.43
CA LYS A 56 2.04 8.54 11.96
C LYS A 56 1.98 8.77 13.48
N TYR A 57 2.99 8.31 14.21
CA TYR A 57 3.05 8.43 15.67
C TYR A 57 4.06 9.48 16.15
N HIS A 58 4.48 10.39 15.27
CA HIS A 58 5.33 11.53 15.65
C HIS A 58 4.53 12.53 16.50
N PRO A 59 5.10 13.11 17.57
CA PRO A 59 4.41 14.04 18.47
C PRO A 59 3.83 15.27 17.76
N ASP A 60 4.45 15.72 16.66
CA ASP A 60 3.95 16.84 15.83
C ASP A 60 2.71 16.50 14.98
N LYS A 61 2.36 15.22 14.87
CA LYS A 61 1.26 14.72 14.01
C LYS A 61 0.06 14.19 14.81
N VAL A 62 0.13 14.25 16.15
CA VAL A 62 -0.89 13.72 17.05
C VAL A 62 -1.34 14.81 18.04
N GLU A 63 -2.61 14.75 18.44
CA GLU A 63 -3.18 15.65 19.43
C GLU A 63 -2.52 15.49 20.81
N GLU A 64 -2.49 16.55 21.62
CA GLU A 64 -1.88 16.58 22.96
C GLU A 64 -2.32 15.39 23.84
N SER A 65 -3.61 15.05 23.79
CA SER A 65 -4.21 13.95 24.56
C SER A 65 -3.80 12.54 24.10
N GLU A 66 -3.22 12.41 22.91
CA GLU A 66 -2.79 11.13 22.33
C GLU A 66 -1.26 10.95 22.31
N ARG A 67 -0.50 11.97 22.74
CA ARG A 67 0.98 11.97 22.71
C ARG A 67 1.59 10.80 23.45
N GLU A 68 1.09 10.47 24.63
CA GLU A 68 1.61 9.35 25.44
C GLU A 68 1.44 8.01 24.72
N LYS A 69 0.25 7.75 24.17
CA LYS A 69 -0.02 6.53 23.38
C LYS A 69 0.73 6.49 22.06
N ALA A 70 0.96 7.65 21.44
CA ALA A 70 1.76 7.76 20.23
C ALA A 70 3.23 7.46 20.53
N GLN A 71 3.77 7.97 21.63
CA GLN A 71 5.13 7.71 22.09
C GLN A 71 5.35 6.23 22.41
N GLU A 72 4.42 5.57 23.11
CA GLU A 72 4.47 4.13 23.36
C GLU A 72 4.54 3.33 22.05
N LYS A 73 3.67 3.65 21.09
CA LYS A 73 3.68 2.98 19.79
C LYS A 73 4.94 3.28 18.99
N PHE A 74 5.43 4.51 19.02
CA PHE A 74 6.66 4.90 18.34
C PHE A 74 7.86 4.11 18.87
N LEU A 75 7.90 3.86 20.19
CA LEU A 75 8.89 3.00 20.82
C LEU A 75 8.78 1.55 20.33
N GLU A 76 7.58 0.97 20.32
CA GLU A 76 7.35 -0.39 19.80
C GLU A 76 7.77 -0.53 18.33
N ILE A 77 7.44 0.46 17.51
CA ILE A 77 7.77 0.52 16.08
C ILE A 77 9.29 0.61 15.88
N SER A 78 9.98 1.40 16.70
CA SER A 78 11.44 1.55 16.62
C SER A 78 12.17 0.29 17.06
N GLN A 79 11.72 -0.35 18.15
CA GLN A 79 12.25 -1.65 18.58
C GLN A 79 12.05 -2.73 17.53
N ALA A 80 10.86 -2.80 16.93
CA ALA A 80 10.56 -3.77 15.88
C ALA A 80 11.46 -3.56 14.65
N TYR A 81 11.70 -2.30 14.25
CA TYR A 81 12.54 -2.00 13.10
C TYR A 81 14.01 -2.33 13.36
N GLU A 82 14.53 -2.00 14.53
CA GLU A 82 15.91 -2.31 14.89
C GLU A 82 16.18 -3.82 14.83
N VAL A 83 15.30 -4.62 15.43
CA VAL A 83 15.46 -6.08 15.45
C VAL A 83 15.30 -6.68 14.05
N LEU A 84 14.32 -6.22 13.27
CA LEU A 84 14.05 -6.78 11.94
C LEU A 84 15.00 -6.28 10.85
N SER A 85 15.69 -5.15 11.07
CA SER A 85 16.62 -4.56 10.09
C SER A 85 18.02 -5.15 10.14
N ASP A 86 18.42 -5.74 11.28
CA ASP A 86 19.67 -6.47 11.42
C ASP A 86 19.43 -7.97 11.17
N PRO A 87 20.09 -8.59 10.16
CA PRO A 87 19.89 -10.00 9.84
C PRO A 87 20.15 -10.96 11.01
N LYS A 88 21.14 -10.67 11.87
CA LYS A 88 21.48 -11.52 13.02
C LYS A 88 20.44 -11.38 14.13
N LYS A 89 20.05 -10.15 14.48
CA LYS A 89 18.99 -9.91 15.48
C LYS A 89 17.65 -10.50 15.04
N ARG A 90 17.35 -10.42 13.74
CA ARG A 90 16.15 -11.01 13.16
C ARG A 90 16.16 -12.53 13.25
N GLU A 91 17.28 -13.17 12.96
CA GLU A 91 17.43 -14.62 13.08
C GLU A 91 17.23 -15.08 14.54
N GLU A 92 17.87 -14.40 15.49
CA GLU A 92 17.68 -14.66 16.92
C GLU A 92 16.22 -14.45 17.36
N TYR A 93 15.57 -13.39 16.89
CA TYR A 93 14.17 -13.12 17.15
C TYR A 93 13.24 -14.18 16.53
N ASP A 94 13.55 -14.68 15.34
CA ASP A 94 12.78 -15.75 14.70
C ASP A 94 12.92 -17.10 15.44
N LEU A 95 14.08 -17.34 16.06
CA LEU A 95 14.37 -18.55 16.83
C LEU A 95 13.79 -18.51 18.26
N TYR A 96 13.88 -17.37 18.94
CA TYR A 96 13.60 -17.27 20.38
C TYR A 96 12.46 -16.31 20.73
N GLY A 97 11.94 -15.54 19.77
CA GLY A 97 10.96 -14.49 20.03
C GLY A 97 11.55 -13.30 20.80
N ALA A 98 10.67 -12.44 21.33
CA ALA A 98 11.10 -11.25 22.09
C ALA A 98 11.82 -11.56 23.41
N ASP A 99 11.77 -12.82 23.89
CA ASP A 99 12.30 -13.24 25.19
C ASP A 99 13.77 -13.76 25.12
N GLY A 100 14.30 -14.06 23.93
CA GLY A 100 15.69 -14.51 23.73
C GLY A 100 16.00 -15.95 24.19
N PRO A 101 17.21 -16.49 23.93
CA PRO A 101 17.57 -17.88 24.23
C PRO A 101 17.64 -18.21 25.73
N PRO A 102 17.28 -19.44 26.18
CA PRO A 102 17.16 -19.76 27.60
C PRO A 102 18.47 -19.83 28.41
N ASN A 103 19.63 -19.99 27.77
CA ASN A 103 20.93 -20.21 28.45
C ASN A 103 22.13 -19.49 27.79
N GLY A 104 21.87 -18.59 26.83
CA GLY A 104 22.87 -17.65 26.32
C GLY A 104 22.44 -16.27 26.77
N GLY A 105 23.38 -15.41 27.18
CA GLY A 105 23.08 -14.05 27.62
C GLY A 105 22.29 -13.24 26.58
N GLY A 106 20.96 -13.38 26.59
CA GLY A 106 20.05 -12.38 26.05
C GLY A 106 20.17 -11.10 26.86
N PRO A 107 19.74 -9.93 26.34
CA PRO A 107 20.21 -8.60 26.73
C PRO A 107 20.05 -8.22 28.22
N ARG A 108 20.90 -8.80 29.05
CA ARG A 108 21.27 -8.42 30.41
C ARG A 108 22.78 -8.54 30.44
N GLY A 109 23.46 -7.47 30.01
CA GLY A 109 24.92 -7.35 30.13
C GLY A 109 25.67 -7.41 28.80
N GLY A 110 25.48 -6.40 27.96
CA GLY A 110 26.35 -6.07 26.83
C GLY A 110 26.09 -4.62 26.42
N PRO A 111 27.12 -3.82 26.07
CA PRO A 111 26.97 -2.39 25.82
C PRO A 111 26.11 -2.16 24.56
N GLY A 112 24.80 -1.99 24.75
CA GLY A 112 23.82 -1.79 23.67
C GLY A 112 22.46 -2.47 23.82
N GLY A 113 22.17 -3.19 24.91
CA GLY A 113 20.85 -3.79 25.16
C GLY A 113 19.90 -2.87 25.94
N PHE A 114 18.72 -2.58 25.37
CA PHE A 114 17.68 -1.73 25.93
C PHE A 114 17.29 -2.10 27.37
N HIS A 115 17.78 -1.32 28.33
CA HIS A 115 17.11 -1.15 29.61
C HIS A 115 16.05 -0.05 29.46
N HIS A 116 14.86 -0.28 30.02
CA HIS A 116 13.96 0.80 30.37
C HIS A 116 14.73 1.82 31.24
N GLY A 117 15.04 2.99 30.68
CA GLY A 117 15.56 4.14 31.43
C GLY A 117 17.08 4.38 31.42
N GLY A 118 17.80 4.14 30.32
CA GLY A 118 19.21 4.57 30.17
C GLY A 118 19.37 5.93 29.47
N PRO A 119 20.26 6.84 29.93
CA PRO A 119 20.42 8.17 29.33
C PRO A 119 21.23 8.09 28.03
N GLY A 120 20.62 8.49 26.90
CA GLY A 120 21.32 8.69 25.62
C GLY A 120 20.76 7.99 24.38
N PHE A 121 19.60 7.32 24.46
CA PHE A 121 18.89 6.81 23.28
C PHE A 121 17.51 7.46 23.18
N ASP A 122 17.40 8.50 22.34
CA ASP A 122 16.12 9.05 21.94
C ASP A 122 15.73 8.43 20.58
N PRO A 123 14.66 7.60 20.52
CA PRO A 123 14.15 7.05 19.26
C PRO A 123 13.85 8.11 18.20
N PHE A 124 13.50 9.33 18.59
CA PHE A 124 13.29 10.47 17.70
C PHE A 124 14.61 11.01 17.14
N GLU A 125 15.69 11.02 17.94
CA GLU A 125 17.03 11.34 17.44
C GLU A 125 17.52 10.28 16.46
N MET A 126 17.25 8.99 16.69
CA MET A 126 17.56 7.92 15.74
C MET A 126 16.83 8.10 14.41
N PHE A 127 15.53 8.42 14.44
CA PHE A 127 14.76 8.74 13.24
C PHE A 127 15.35 9.96 12.50
N ASN A 128 15.67 11.03 13.23
CA ASN A 128 16.24 12.26 12.68
C ASN A 128 17.66 12.06 12.13
N GLN A 129 18.48 11.22 12.75
CA GLN A 129 19.82 10.90 12.27
C GLN A 129 19.78 10.01 11.03
N PHE A 130 18.89 9.01 11.01
CA PHE A 130 18.83 8.02 9.94
C PHE A 130 18.04 8.52 8.71
N PHE A 131 17.05 9.41 8.91
CA PHE A 131 16.19 9.92 7.83
C PHE A 131 16.26 11.43 7.62
N GLY A 132 16.78 12.20 8.58
CA GLY A 132 17.02 13.64 8.43
C GLY A 132 18.35 13.99 7.73
N GLN A 133 19.33 13.09 7.71
CA GLN A 133 20.64 13.38 7.10
C GLN A 133 20.68 13.19 5.57
N GLN A 134 19.67 12.54 4.96
CA GLN A 134 19.61 12.36 3.51
C GLN A 134 18.91 13.53 2.78
N GLY A 135 18.41 14.52 3.52
CA GLY A 135 17.69 15.68 3.00
C GLY A 135 18.12 16.98 3.66
N GLY A 136 19.40 17.33 3.59
CA GLY A 136 19.91 18.59 4.14
C GLY A 136 21.14 19.06 3.38
N GLY A 137 20.95 20.05 2.50
CA GLY A 137 22.06 20.76 1.89
C GLY A 137 23.01 21.30 2.95
N ARG A 138 24.30 21.09 2.69
CA ARG A 138 25.46 21.66 3.38
C ARG A 138 25.14 22.96 4.13
N ARG A 139 25.11 22.89 5.45
CA ARG A 139 25.26 24.08 6.29
C ARG A 139 26.68 24.56 6.09
N GLY A 140 26.82 25.75 5.50
CA GLY A 140 28.11 26.35 5.21
C GLY A 140 28.92 26.53 6.49
N GLN A 141 30.12 25.96 6.51
CA GLN A 141 31.20 26.51 7.29
C GLN A 141 32.43 26.67 6.39
N GLN A 142 32.82 27.93 6.34
CA GLN A 142 33.93 28.54 5.64
C GLN A 142 35.26 27.92 6.09
N GLY A 143 36.13 27.57 5.14
CA GLY A 143 37.49 27.12 5.40
C GLY A 143 38.19 26.69 4.12
N GLY A 144 39.04 27.56 3.58
CA GLY A 144 39.75 27.35 2.32
C GLY A 144 40.84 26.27 2.38
N GLY A 145 41.22 25.78 1.20
CA GLY A 145 42.43 24.96 1.04
C GLY A 145 42.35 23.94 -0.10
N ARG A 146 43.07 24.27 -1.19
CA ARG A 146 43.82 23.40 -2.11
C ARG A 146 43.27 22.02 -2.54
N ALA A 147 43.06 21.94 -3.86
CA ALA A 147 43.47 20.91 -4.81
C ALA A 147 43.73 19.47 -4.31
N GLN A 148 43.07 18.51 -4.97
CA GLN A 148 43.75 17.36 -5.57
C GLN A 148 42.93 16.76 -6.71
N GLU A 149 43.48 16.96 -7.90
CA GLU A 149 43.13 16.40 -9.20
C GLU A 149 43.70 14.97 -9.23
N PHE A 150 42.85 13.95 -9.41
CA PHE A 150 43.33 12.59 -9.69
C PHE A 150 43.23 12.30 -11.18
N HIS A 151 44.37 12.49 -11.83
CA HIS A 151 44.72 12.00 -13.15
C HIS A 151 44.84 10.46 -13.11
N PHE A 152 44.30 9.76 -14.11
CA PHE A 152 44.78 8.43 -14.47
C PHE A 152 45.24 8.48 -15.92
N SER A 153 46.55 8.64 -16.13
CA SER A 153 47.21 8.50 -17.43
C SER A 153 47.52 7.03 -17.68
N GLY A 154 47.28 6.55 -18.90
CA GLY A 154 47.82 5.27 -19.34
C GLY A 154 47.21 4.74 -20.61
N MET A 155 47.46 5.40 -21.75
CA MET A 155 48.08 4.81 -22.94
C MET A 155 47.97 5.81 -24.11
N ASP A 156 49.00 6.66 -24.27
CA ASP A 156 49.21 7.45 -25.47
C ASP A 156 49.96 6.63 -26.52
N GLY A 157 49.57 6.80 -27.78
CA GLY A 157 50.54 6.91 -28.87
C GLY A 157 50.80 5.67 -29.72
N PHE A 158 50.16 5.63 -30.89
CA PHE A 158 50.91 5.61 -32.15
C PHE A 158 50.07 6.21 -33.27
N GLY A 159 50.40 7.45 -33.66
CA GLY A 159 49.94 8.04 -34.91
C GLY A 159 50.84 7.61 -36.08
N GLY A 160 50.31 7.64 -37.30
CA GLY A 160 51.13 7.39 -38.48
C GLY A 160 50.37 7.26 -39.81
N PHE A 161 49.99 8.41 -40.38
CA PHE A 161 50.03 8.75 -41.81
C PHE A 161 49.34 7.88 -42.90
N GLY A 162 48.44 8.55 -43.64
CA GLY A 162 48.52 8.60 -45.10
C GLY A 162 47.34 8.01 -45.89
N GLY A 163 46.59 8.85 -46.60
CA GLY A 163 45.67 8.37 -47.65
C GLY A 163 44.65 9.41 -48.12
N PHE A 164 45.03 10.19 -49.12
CA PHE A 164 44.21 11.14 -49.87
C PHE A 164 42.93 10.54 -50.50
N GLY A 165 41.87 11.36 -50.59
CA GLY A 165 40.96 11.37 -51.75
C GLY A 165 39.49 11.07 -51.44
N GLY A 166 38.59 12.03 -51.75
CA GLY A 166 37.16 11.72 -51.88
C GLY A 166 36.23 12.89 -51.62
N PHE A 167 35.89 13.63 -52.68
CA PHE A 167 34.86 14.66 -52.75
C PHE A 167 33.46 14.16 -52.32
N GLY A 168 32.67 15.07 -51.75
CA GLY A 168 31.26 15.25 -52.13
C GLY A 168 30.24 14.28 -51.50
N GLY A 169 29.56 14.76 -50.47
CA GLY A 169 28.36 14.10 -49.97
C GLY A 169 27.72 14.91 -48.85
N GLY A 170 26.92 15.91 -49.20
CA GLY A 170 26.03 16.62 -48.28
C GLY A 170 24.96 15.66 -47.73
N GLY A 171 25.35 14.82 -46.79
CA GLY A 171 24.43 14.05 -45.98
C GLY A 171 23.78 15.02 -45.00
N GLN A 172 22.52 15.37 -45.24
CA GLN A 172 21.65 15.87 -44.20
C GLN A 172 21.74 14.88 -43.03
N GLN A 173 22.41 15.29 -41.95
CA GLN A 173 22.36 14.57 -40.70
C GLN A 173 20.88 14.50 -40.32
N ARG A 174 20.31 13.30 -40.41
CA ARG A 174 18.98 13.05 -39.85
C ARG A 174 19.06 13.51 -38.39
N PRO A 175 18.12 14.32 -37.90
CA PRO A 175 18.11 14.68 -36.50
C PRO A 175 18.17 13.39 -35.68
N PRO A 176 18.98 13.35 -34.60
CA PRO A 176 19.06 12.17 -33.76
C PRO A 176 17.63 11.75 -33.36
N PRO A 177 17.32 10.44 -33.33
CA PRO A 177 16.01 9.98 -32.94
C PRO A 177 15.65 10.63 -31.59
N PRO A 178 14.39 11.08 -31.40
CA PRO A 178 13.99 11.68 -30.14
C PRO A 178 14.34 10.71 -29.00
N PRO A 179 14.80 11.23 -27.84
CA PRO A 179 15.15 10.38 -26.71
C PRO A 179 13.98 9.44 -26.39
N ALA A 180 14.30 8.17 -26.18
CA ALA A 180 13.30 7.17 -25.83
C ALA A 180 12.57 7.63 -24.56
N SER A 181 11.23 7.55 -24.58
CA SER A 181 10.38 7.87 -23.42
C SER A 181 10.91 7.21 -22.15
N LEU A 182 11.00 7.94 -21.04
CA LEU A 182 11.37 7.35 -19.74
C LEU A 182 10.45 6.18 -19.35
N TYR A 183 9.18 6.24 -19.78
CA TYR A 183 8.17 5.22 -19.54
C TYR A 183 7.63 4.70 -20.89
N PRO A 184 8.28 3.71 -21.50
CA PRO A 184 7.85 3.15 -22.78
C PRO A 184 6.59 2.30 -22.62
N LYS A 185 5.62 2.50 -23.53
CA LYS A 185 4.35 1.79 -23.52
C LYS A 185 4.58 0.28 -23.68
N GLY A 186 3.98 -0.51 -22.78
CA GLY A 186 4.06 -1.98 -22.80
C GLY A 186 5.25 -2.56 -22.05
N ALA A 187 6.24 -1.74 -21.67
CA ALA A 187 7.38 -2.14 -20.85
C ALA A 187 7.41 -1.46 -19.45
N SER A 188 6.56 -0.46 -19.24
CA SER A 188 6.39 0.25 -17.96
C SER A 188 5.03 -0.03 -17.33
N ASN A 189 4.97 -0.04 -15.99
CA ASN A 189 3.70 -0.08 -15.25
C ASN A 189 3.03 1.31 -15.17
N ILE A 190 3.71 2.35 -15.66
CA ILE A 190 3.25 3.73 -15.66
C ILE A 190 2.52 4.00 -16.96
N ALA A 191 1.28 4.46 -16.85
CA ALA A 191 0.48 4.79 -18.02
C ALA A 191 1.01 6.07 -18.69
N THR A 192 1.30 6.00 -19.99
CA THR A 192 1.60 7.21 -20.78
C THR A 192 0.33 8.04 -20.96
N LEU A 193 0.32 9.25 -20.43
CA LEU A 193 -0.80 10.19 -20.51
C LEU A 193 -0.51 11.31 -21.52
N SER A 194 -1.56 11.78 -22.17
CA SER A 194 -1.58 12.91 -23.10
C SER A 194 -2.76 13.81 -22.74
N PRO A 195 -2.87 15.05 -23.26
CA PRO A 195 -4.00 15.93 -22.96
C PRO A 195 -5.37 15.26 -23.20
N THR A 196 -5.48 14.45 -24.24
CA THR A 196 -6.71 13.72 -24.60
C THR A 196 -6.99 12.48 -23.75
N LYS A 197 -6.01 12.00 -22.99
CA LYS A 197 -6.10 10.78 -22.15
C LYS A 197 -5.90 11.10 -20.67
N PHE A 198 -5.81 12.39 -20.34
CA PHE A 198 -5.63 12.84 -18.99
C PHE A 198 -6.90 12.51 -18.18
N PRO A 199 -6.78 12.07 -16.91
CA PRO A 199 -7.94 11.72 -16.12
C PRO A 199 -8.94 12.87 -15.99
N ASP A 200 -10.22 12.54 -16.11
CA ASP A 200 -11.36 13.44 -16.17
C ASP A 200 -12.50 12.94 -15.26
N ALA A 201 -13.66 13.63 -15.29
CA ALA A 201 -14.85 13.25 -14.52
C ALA A 201 -15.34 11.81 -14.77
N ASN A 202 -15.05 11.25 -15.96
CA ASN A 202 -15.46 9.91 -16.36
C ASN A 202 -14.45 8.82 -15.97
N SER A 203 -13.28 9.23 -15.47
CA SER A 203 -12.23 8.31 -15.09
C SER A 203 -12.62 7.52 -13.84
N LYS A 204 -12.73 6.20 -14.01
CA LYS A 204 -13.08 5.27 -12.91
C LYS A 204 -11.98 5.10 -11.87
N ASN A 205 -10.73 5.36 -12.25
CA ASN A 205 -9.58 5.13 -11.41
C ASN A 205 -9.12 6.43 -10.76
N GLU A 206 -8.56 6.30 -9.56
CA GLU A 206 -7.80 7.34 -8.89
C GLU A 206 -6.36 7.33 -9.44
N TRP A 207 -5.75 8.50 -9.60
CA TRP A 207 -4.46 8.63 -10.28
C TRP A 207 -3.43 9.41 -9.47
N LEU A 208 -2.19 8.93 -9.51
CA LEU A 208 -0.99 9.72 -9.25
C LEU A 208 -0.35 9.99 -10.62
N VAL A 209 -0.28 11.26 -11.01
CA VAL A 209 0.28 11.67 -12.29
C VAL A 209 1.58 12.42 -12.08
N GLN A 210 2.64 11.96 -12.75
CA GLN A 210 3.92 12.66 -12.83
C GLN A 210 4.00 13.47 -14.12
N PHE A 211 4.35 14.75 -14.02
CA PHE A 211 4.82 15.57 -15.12
C PHE A 211 6.34 15.49 -15.19
N TYR A 212 6.90 15.13 -16.35
CA TYR A 212 8.33 14.86 -16.48
C TYR A 212 8.91 15.36 -17.81
N SER A 213 10.24 15.38 -17.91
CA SER A 213 10.99 15.57 -19.15
C SER A 213 12.00 14.42 -19.29
N ASN A 214 12.27 13.99 -20.52
CA ASN A 214 13.28 12.98 -20.85
C ASN A 214 14.70 13.54 -20.73
N GLN A 215 14.86 14.86 -20.62
CA GLN A 215 16.15 15.55 -20.52
C GLN A 215 16.47 16.00 -19.09
N ASP A 216 15.45 16.05 -18.21
CA ASP A 216 15.65 16.47 -16.84
C ASP A 216 16.35 15.40 -15.99
N LYS A 217 17.45 15.80 -15.34
CA LYS A 217 18.28 14.88 -14.54
C LYS A 217 17.55 14.33 -13.32
N LYS A 218 16.62 15.07 -12.72
CA LYS A 218 15.85 14.60 -11.56
C LYS A 218 14.81 13.58 -12.01
N CYS A 219 14.13 13.81 -13.14
CA CYS A 219 13.21 12.85 -13.76
C CYS A 219 13.90 11.53 -14.08
N ILE A 220 15.06 11.57 -14.74
CA ILE A 220 15.85 10.37 -15.07
C ILE A 220 16.22 9.59 -13.80
N LYS A 221 16.72 10.27 -12.76
CA LYS A 221 17.10 9.62 -11.50
C LYS A 221 15.92 9.05 -10.72
N PHE A 222 14.75 9.69 -10.79
CA PHE A 222 13.55 9.27 -10.07
C PHE A 222 12.77 8.16 -10.79
N LYS A 223 13.16 7.80 -12.01
CA LYS A 223 12.45 6.84 -12.87
C LYS A 223 12.13 5.53 -12.13
N ASP A 224 13.11 4.90 -11.49
CA ASP A 224 12.93 3.60 -10.84
C ASP A 224 12.16 3.69 -9.52
N ALA A 225 12.23 4.83 -8.84
CA ALA A 225 11.35 5.13 -7.72
C ALA A 225 9.90 5.22 -8.19
N MET A 226 9.62 5.90 -9.31
CA MET A 226 8.28 5.99 -9.87
C MET A 226 7.71 4.61 -10.27
N GLU A 227 8.51 3.74 -10.89
CA GLU A 227 8.09 2.37 -11.22
C GLU A 227 7.75 1.55 -9.96
N SER A 228 8.52 1.74 -8.89
CA SER A 228 8.22 1.13 -7.58
C SER A 228 6.92 1.64 -7.00
N ILE A 229 6.69 2.96 -7.03
CA ILE A 229 5.43 3.57 -6.58
C ILE A 229 4.25 3.01 -7.38
N ALA A 230 4.38 2.88 -8.70
CA ALA A 230 3.36 2.27 -9.56
C ALA A 230 3.04 0.82 -9.18
N LYS A 231 4.07 0.04 -8.85
CA LYS A 231 3.90 -1.33 -8.38
C LYS A 231 3.19 -1.39 -7.01
N ASP A 232 3.59 -0.52 -6.08
CA ASP A 232 3.07 -0.53 -4.70
C ASP A 232 1.65 0.04 -4.59
N LEU A 233 1.27 0.97 -5.48
CA LEU A 233 -0.08 1.54 -5.54
C LEU A 233 -1.06 0.73 -6.40
N ARG A 234 -0.58 -0.34 -7.05
CA ARG A 234 -1.38 -1.19 -7.94
C ARG A 234 -2.68 -1.66 -7.26
N GLY A 235 -3.78 -1.57 -8.00
CA GLY A 235 -5.13 -1.89 -7.52
C GLY A 235 -5.77 -0.85 -6.58
N ARG A 236 -5.06 0.26 -6.28
CA ARG A 236 -5.56 1.35 -5.40
C ARG A 236 -5.56 2.69 -6.13
N VAL A 237 -4.38 3.09 -6.61
CA VAL A 237 -4.16 4.34 -7.36
C VAL A 237 -3.35 3.98 -8.60
N LYS A 238 -3.84 4.33 -9.77
CA LYS A 238 -3.09 4.15 -11.02
C LYS A 238 -2.01 5.21 -11.13
N VAL A 239 -0.87 4.81 -11.65
CA VAL A 239 0.22 5.75 -11.88
C VAL A 239 0.32 6.06 -13.37
N GLY A 240 0.35 7.35 -13.68
CA GLY A 240 0.50 7.86 -15.04
C GLY A 240 1.59 8.92 -15.14
N ALA A 241 2.07 9.16 -16.35
CA ALA A 241 3.09 10.16 -16.60
C ALA A 241 2.80 10.95 -17.88
N VAL A 242 2.96 12.28 -17.80
CA VAL A 242 2.81 13.23 -18.90
C VAL A 242 4.19 13.75 -19.29
N ASP A 243 4.55 13.56 -20.55
CA ASP A 243 5.80 14.03 -21.13
C ASP A 243 5.70 15.52 -21.52
N CYS A 244 6.32 16.39 -20.72
CA CYS A 244 6.31 17.84 -20.93
C CYS A 244 7.24 18.31 -22.06
N ASP A 245 8.14 17.45 -22.56
CA ASP A 245 8.88 17.76 -23.79
C ASP A 245 7.92 17.77 -25.00
N LYS A 246 6.89 16.91 -24.95
CA LYS A 246 5.86 16.78 -26.01
C LYS A 246 4.63 17.64 -25.77
N HIS A 247 4.28 17.89 -24.50
CA HIS A 247 3.02 18.54 -24.12
C HIS A 247 3.24 19.79 -23.26
N ARG A 248 4.23 20.61 -23.62
CA ARG A 248 4.60 21.82 -22.86
C ARG A 248 3.42 22.76 -22.53
N PRO A 249 2.53 23.15 -23.48
CA PRO A 249 1.42 24.05 -23.16
C PRO A 249 0.47 23.44 -22.12
N PHE A 250 0.25 22.13 -22.19
CA PHE A 250 -0.59 21.42 -21.24
C PHE A 250 0.04 21.36 -19.85
N CYS A 251 1.34 21.10 -19.75
CA CYS A 251 2.04 21.14 -18.46
C CYS A 251 1.98 22.55 -17.83
N GLN A 252 2.17 23.61 -18.64
CA GLN A 252 2.05 24.99 -18.18
C GLN A 252 0.64 25.34 -17.69
N GLN A 253 -0.41 24.86 -18.38
CA GLN A 253 -1.80 25.03 -17.95
C GLN A 253 -2.06 24.39 -16.58
N HIS A 254 -1.36 23.32 -16.24
CA HIS A 254 -1.41 22.67 -14.93
C HIS A 254 -0.44 23.26 -13.89
N GLY A 255 0.15 24.43 -14.17
CA GLY A 255 1.05 25.14 -13.24
C GLY A 255 2.42 24.47 -13.06
N VAL A 256 2.82 23.57 -13.98
CA VAL A 256 4.09 22.86 -13.87
C VAL A 256 5.24 23.78 -14.26
N GLU A 257 5.92 24.32 -13.25
CA GLU A 257 7.12 25.15 -13.41
C GLU A 257 8.42 24.35 -13.22
N ASN A 258 8.39 23.35 -12.33
CA ASN A 258 9.54 22.55 -11.95
C ASN A 258 9.30 21.07 -12.23
N LEU A 259 10.34 20.36 -12.64
CA LEU A 259 10.28 18.92 -12.94
C LEU A 259 11.18 18.10 -11.99
N PRO A 260 10.77 16.85 -11.68
CA PRO A 260 9.44 16.30 -11.87
C PRO A 260 8.40 16.99 -10.96
N SER A 261 7.15 16.98 -11.38
CA SER A 261 6.00 17.47 -10.61
C SER A 261 4.94 16.38 -10.49
N PHE A 262 4.16 16.38 -9.41
CA PHE A 262 3.16 15.34 -9.16
C PHE A 262 1.81 15.93 -8.78
N VAL A 263 0.73 15.31 -9.27
CA VAL A 263 -0.64 15.60 -8.84
C VAL A 263 -1.37 14.31 -8.54
N HIS A 264 -2.31 14.39 -7.62
CA HIS A 264 -3.29 13.35 -7.35
C HIS A 264 -4.62 13.74 -8.00
N ILE A 265 -5.28 12.80 -8.67
CA ILE A 265 -6.51 13.07 -9.40
C ILE A 265 -7.57 12.03 -9.04
N TRP A 266 -8.75 12.52 -8.67
CA TRP A 266 -9.94 11.71 -8.53
C TRP A 266 -11.10 12.38 -9.25
N LYS A 267 -11.60 11.72 -10.30
CA LYS A 267 -12.58 12.31 -11.24
C LYS A 267 -12.04 13.63 -11.82
N ASP A 268 -12.80 14.71 -11.70
CA ASP A 268 -12.46 16.07 -12.10
C ASP A 268 -11.66 16.86 -11.04
N ASN A 269 -11.45 16.29 -9.86
CA ASN A 269 -10.66 16.94 -8.81
C ASN A 269 -9.18 16.63 -8.98
N VAL A 270 -8.43 17.65 -9.43
CA VAL A 270 -6.97 17.66 -9.49
C VAL A 270 -6.44 18.35 -8.24
N SER A 271 -5.61 17.65 -7.47
CA SER A 271 -4.97 18.23 -6.29
C SER A 271 -4.01 19.37 -6.68
N PRO A 272 -3.65 20.25 -5.73
CA PRO A 272 -2.45 21.05 -5.87
C PRO A 272 -1.23 20.20 -6.21
N LEU A 273 -0.24 20.82 -6.85
CA LEU A 273 1.06 20.20 -7.10
C LEU A 273 1.69 19.78 -5.77
N TYR A 274 2.25 18.58 -5.75
CA TYR A 274 3.04 18.09 -4.62
C TYR A 274 4.25 18.99 -4.38
N ASP A 275 4.36 19.50 -3.16
CA ASP A 275 5.35 20.47 -2.69
C ASP A 275 6.42 19.85 -1.77
N GLY A 276 6.30 18.56 -1.46
CA GLY A 276 7.24 17.85 -0.61
C GLY A 276 8.54 17.45 -1.31
N PRO A 277 9.47 16.80 -0.57
CA PRO A 277 10.74 16.38 -1.12
C PRO A 277 10.59 15.31 -2.21
N LEU A 278 11.51 15.31 -3.17
CA LEU A 278 11.60 14.26 -4.20
C LEU A 278 12.18 12.97 -3.61
N ASP A 279 11.37 12.29 -2.81
CA ASP A 279 11.64 11.01 -2.17
C ASP A 279 10.51 10.04 -2.51
N GLU A 280 10.87 8.78 -2.78
CA GLU A 280 9.92 7.75 -3.21
C GLU A 280 8.76 7.61 -2.24
N PHE A 281 9.07 7.61 -0.95
CA PHE A 281 8.10 7.34 0.10
C PHE A 281 7.13 8.51 0.28
N GLN A 282 7.65 9.73 0.22
CA GLN A 282 6.85 10.94 0.35
C GLN A 282 5.89 11.11 -0.85
N VAL A 283 6.35 10.84 -2.08
CA VAL A 283 5.48 10.84 -3.27
C VAL A 283 4.44 9.72 -3.22
N TYR A 284 4.82 8.53 -2.73
CA TYR A 284 3.87 7.43 -2.48
C TYR A 284 2.76 7.85 -1.50
N ASN A 285 3.12 8.42 -0.35
CA ASN A 285 2.17 8.83 0.68
C ASN A 285 1.26 9.94 0.21
N PHE A 286 1.78 10.90 -0.56
CA PHE A 286 0.98 11.97 -1.12
C PHE A 286 -0.26 11.47 -1.87
N ALA A 287 -0.12 10.37 -2.62
CA ALA A 287 -1.24 9.71 -3.29
C ALA A 287 -2.02 8.78 -2.35
N PHE A 288 -1.30 7.99 -1.54
CA PHE A 288 -1.91 6.97 -0.70
C PHE A 288 -2.82 7.55 0.40
N GLU A 289 -2.42 8.66 1.02
CA GLU A 289 -3.21 9.32 2.06
C GLU A 289 -4.52 9.91 1.51
N LYS A 290 -4.49 10.48 0.29
CA LYS A 290 -5.70 10.99 -0.39
C LYS A 290 -6.66 9.86 -0.73
N TYR A 291 -6.14 8.77 -1.27
CA TYR A 291 -6.90 7.54 -1.50
C TYR A 291 -7.56 7.04 -0.19
N LEU A 292 -6.81 6.98 0.91
CA LEU A 292 -7.34 6.54 2.20
C LEU A 292 -8.40 7.50 2.76
N ALA A 293 -8.17 8.80 2.68
CA ALA A 293 -9.12 9.81 3.14
C ALA A 293 -10.45 9.70 2.39
N ARG A 294 -10.41 9.54 1.06
CA ARG A 294 -11.60 9.31 0.24
C ARG A 294 -12.32 8.02 0.62
N TYR A 295 -11.59 6.91 0.73
CA TYR A 295 -12.20 5.61 1.08
C TYR A 295 -12.82 5.64 2.47
N LYS A 296 -12.18 6.33 3.43
CA LYS A 296 -12.74 6.57 4.77
C LYS A 296 -14.03 7.39 4.68
N ALA A 297 -14.02 8.51 3.97
CA ALA A 297 -15.21 9.36 3.81
C ALA A 297 -16.39 8.59 3.20
N LYS A 298 -16.15 7.78 2.16
CA LYS A 298 -17.17 6.91 1.56
C LYS A 298 -17.76 5.92 2.55
N ARG A 299 -16.90 5.20 3.27
CA ARG A 299 -17.34 4.23 4.28
C ARG A 299 -18.15 4.91 5.38
N ASP A 300 -17.71 6.07 5.85
CA ASP A 300 -18.37 6.82 6.92
C ASP A 300 -19.75 7.36 6.43
N ALA A 301 -19.87 7.65 5.12
CA ALA A 301 -21.15 7.96 4.45
C ALA A 301 -22.01 6.73 4.09
N GLY A 302 -21.48 5.50 4.25
CA GLY A 302 -22.13 4.25 3.82
C GLY A 302 -22.32 4.12 2.32
N GLU A 303 -21.49 4.82 1.53
CA GLU A 303 -21.46 4.65 0.08
C GLU A 303 -20.90 3.29 -0.32
N VAL A 304 -21.41 2.76 -1.43
CA VAL A 304 -20.97 1.49 -2.01
C VAL A 304 -20.11 1.78 -3.25
N ASP A 305 -18.91 1.19 -3.33
CA ASP A 305 -18.01 1.39 -4.46
C ASP A 305 -18.46 0.63 -5.72
N GLU A 306 -18.26 1.22 -6.89
CA GLU A 306 -18.39 0.50 -8.16
C GLU A 306 -17.21 -0.45 -8.32
N LEU A 307 -17.47 -1.72 -8.63
CA LEU A 307 -16.43 -2.70 -8.93
C LEU A 307 -16.07 -2.65 -10.42
N HIS A 308 -14.78 -2.49 -10.72
CA HIS A 308 -14.25 -2.43 -12.08
C HIS A 308 -12.86 -3.07 -12.14
N GLY A 309 -12.33 -3.23 -13.36
CA GLY A 309 -11.06 -3.94 -13.57
C GLY A 309 -9.86 -3.41 -12.78
N GLY A 310 -9.88 -2.12 -12.44
CA GLY A 310 -8.82 -1.42 -11.72
C GLY A 310 -8.85 -1.57 -10.19
N ASN A 311 -9.96 -2.00 -9.59
CA ASN A 311 -10.09 -2.17 -8.14
C ASN A 311 -10.52 -3.58 -7.70
N GLN A 312 -10.92 -4.45 -8.64
CA GLN A 312 -11.43 -5.80 -8.36
C GLN A 312 -10.46 -6.70 -7.56
N GLY A 313 -9.15 -6.58 -7.81
CA GLY A 313 -8.13 -7.33 -7.08
C GLY A 313 -8.04 -6.86 -5.63
N LYS A 314 -8.19 -5.56 -5.39
CA LYS A 314 -8.10 -4.99 -4.05
C LYS A 314 -9.37 -5.18 -3.22
N LEU A 315 -10.55 -4.99 -3.82
CA LEU A 315 -11.83 -5.03 -3.11
C LEU A 315 -12.36 -6.46 -2.93
N CYS A 316 -12.34 -7.26 -4.00
CA CYS A 316 -12.92 -8.61 -3.97
C CYS A 316 -11.90 -9.74 -4.17
N ASN A 317 -10.60 -9.42 -4.30
CA ASN A 317 -9.54 -10.39 -4.60
C ASN A 317 -9.81 -11.21 -5.89
N LEU A 318 -10.14 -10.49 -6.97
CA LEU A 318 -10.51 -11.03 -8.29
C LEU A 318 -9.56 -10.59 -9.41
N GLY A 319 -9.60 -11.31 -10.53
CA GLY A 319 -8.84 -11.01 -11.73
C GLY A 319 -7.34 -11.25 -11.61
N LYS A 320 -6.56 -10.63 -12.51
CA LYS A 320 -5.10 -10.84 -12.62
C LYS A 320 -4.30 -10.33 -11.42
N GLU A 321 -4.89 -9.44 -10.62
CA GLU A 321 -4.24 -8.83 -9.45
C GLU A 321 -4.60 -9.55 -8.15
N ALA A 322 -5.30 -10.68 -8.25
CA ALA A 322 -5.74 -11.42 -7.09
C ALA A 322 -4.58 -12.17 -6.43
N ASP A 323 -4.51 -12.11 -5.11
CA ASP A 323 -3.51 -12.77 -4.28
C ASP A 323 -4.08 -14.05 -3.62
N PRO A 324 -3.60 -15.26 -3.98
CA PRO A 324 -4.05 -16.52 -3.38
C PRO A 324 -3.73 -16.66 -1.89
N ALA A 325 -2.78 -15.87 -1.36
CA ALA A 325 -2.44 -15.86 0.06
C ALA A 325 -3.40 -15.01 0.91
N THR A 326 -4.28 -14.22 0.28
CA THR A 326 -5.17 -13.29 0.97
C THR A 326 -6.62 -13.80 0.97
N SER A 327 -7.25 -13.83 2.14
CA SER A 327 -8.69 -14.10 2.24
C SER A 327 -9.50 -12.85 1.92
N ALA A 328 -10.64 -13.01 1.26
CA ALA A 328 -11.56 -11.92 0.96
C ALA A 328 -13.02 -12.40 1.04
N PHE A 329 -13.90 -11.49 1.45
CA PHE A 329 -15.34 -11.68 1.38
C PHE A 329 -15.98 -10.41 0.80
N CYS A 330 -16.62 -10.55 -0.36
CA CYS A 330 -17.18 -9.47 -1.13
C CYS A 330 -18.67 -9.70 -1.38
N ALA A 331 -19.50 -8.72 -1.05
CA ALA A 331 -20.90 -8.64 -1.46
C ALA A 331 -20.98 -7.75 -2.71
N VAL A 332 -21.31 -8.35 -3.85
CA VAL A 332 -21.40 -7.67 -5.15
C VAL A 332 -22.85 -7.53 -5.54
N PHE A 333 -23.37 -6.31 -5.49
CA PHE A 333 -24.71 -5.96 -5.95
C PHE A 333 -24.69 -5.75 -7.46
N VAL A 334 -25.34 -6.64 -8.19
CA VAL A 334 -25.50 -6.56 -9.65
C VAL A 334 -26.79 -5.80 -9.91
N LEU A 335 -26.69 -4.62 -10.51
CA LEU A 335 -27.83 -3.72 -10.71
C LEU A 335 -28.13 -3.51 -12.19
N PRO A 336 -29.42 -3.52 -12.60
CA PRO A 336 -29.82 -3.11 -13.94
C PRO A 336 -29.69 -1.59 -14.09
N THR A 337 -29.28 -1.13 -15.27
CA THR A 337 -29.06 0.30 -15.52
C THR A 337 -30.33 1.15 -15.36
N ALA A 338 -31.48 0.63 -15.82
CA ALA A 338 -32.75 1.36 -15.87
C ALA A 338 -33.24 1.79 -14.47
N ASP A 339 -33.07 0.94 -13.47
CA ASP A 339 -33.58 1.16 -12.10
C ASP A 339 -32.45 1.37 -11.07
N ARG A 340 -31.23 1.69 -11.53
CA ARG A 340 -30.06 1.76 -10.64
C ARG A 340 -30.26 2.70 -9.46
N ALA A 341 -30.88 3.86 -9.68
CA ALA A 341 -31.14 4.84 -8.63
C ALA A 341 -32.03 4.26 -7.52
N LYS A 342 -33.11 3.57 -7.90
CA LYS A 342 -34.01 2.88 -6.97
C LYS A 342 -33.27 1.87 -6.09
N TRP A 343 -32.38 1.08 -6.69
CA TRP A 343 -31.67 0.03 -5.95
C TRP A 343 -30.48 0.56 -5.16
N MET A 344 -29.94 1.73 -5.52
CA MET A 344 -28.81 2.35 -4.82
C MET A 344 -29.17 2.64 -3.35
N ASP A 345 -30.35 3.20 -3.10
CA ASP A 345 -30.82 3.51 -1.75
C ASP A 345 -30.90 2.23 -0.89
N THR A 346 -31.42 1.13 -1.46
CA THR A 346 -31.50 -0.16 -0.78
C THR A 346 -30.11 -0.68 -0.41
N ILE A 347 -29.15 -0.68 -1.34
CA ILE A 347 -27.82 -1.24 -1.06
C ILE A 347 -26.99 -0.35 -0.13
N GLN A 348 -27.22 0.96 -0.13
CA GLN A 348 -26.63 1.89 0.83
C GLN A 348 -27.19 1.66 2.24
N ALA A 349 -28.49 1.42 2.37
CA ALA A 349 -29.11 1.04 3.65
C ALA A 349 -28.54 -0.28 4.18
N VAL A 350 -28.32 -1.27 3.31
CA VAL A 350 -27.59 -2.49 3.69
C VAL A 350 -26.16 -2.14 4.13
N ALA A 351 -25.39 -1.38 3.34
CA ALA A 351 -24.01 -1.01 3.68
C ALA A 351 -23.88 -0.27 5.01
N GLN A 352 -24.84 0.59 5.36
CA GLN A 352 -24.92 1.26 6.65
C GLN A 352 -25.02 0.28 7.83
N LYS A 353 -25.75 -0.84 7.67
CA LYS A 353 -25.83 -1.91 8.70
C LYS A 353 -24.47 -2.55 8.96
N TYR A 354 -23.62 -2.64 7.94
CA TYR A 354 -22.30 -3.30 7.99
C TYR A 354 -21.12 -2.34 8.11
N LYS A 355 -21.33 -1.03 8.28
CA LYS A 355 -20.25 -0.01 8.30
C LYS A 355 -19.13 -0.28 9.32
N SER A 356 -19.49 -0.89 10.46
CA SER A 356 -18.55 -1.23 11.54
C SER A 356 -17.96 -2.64 11.38
N GLN A 357 -18.48 -3.45 10.46
CA GLN A 357 -18.03 -4.82 10.26
C GLN A 357 -16.78 -4.86 9.38
N LYS A 358 -15.67 -5.31 9.96
CA LYS A 358 -14.41 -5.46 9.24
C LYS A 358 -14.42 -6.75 8.40
N GLY A 359 -13.73 -6.72 7.27
CA GLY A 359 -13.51 -7.91 6.43
C GLY A 359 -14.61 -8.23 5.42
N ILE A 360 -15.61 -7.36 5.28
CA ILE A 360 -16.63 -7.43 4.23
C ILE A 360 -16.46 -6.20 3.33
N HIS A 361 -16.27 -6.44 2.04
CA HIS A 361 -16.32 -5.39 1.04
C HIS A 361 -17.69 -5.42 0.36
N MET A 362 -18.36 -4.27 0.33
CA MET A 362 -19.63 -4.09 -0.37
C MET A 362 -19.39 -3.24 -1.60
N VAL A 363 -19.75 -3.79 -2.76
CA VAL A 363 -19.53 -3.15 -4.06
C VAL A 363 -20.72 -3.38 -4.97
N TRP A 364 -20.88 -2.55 -5.99
CA TRP A 364 -21.93 -2.72 -7.00
C TRP A 364 -21.35 -2.75 -8.41
N VAL A 365 -22.09 -3.34 -9.34
CA VAL A 365 -21.76 -3.36 -10.78
C VAL A 365 -23.00 -3.12 -11.62
N ASP A 366 -22.81 -2.42 -12.73
CA ASP A 366 -23.81 -2.32 -13.79
C ASP A 366 -23.83 -3.62 -14.62
N GLU A 367 -24.98 -4.27 -14.69
CA GLU A 367 -25.15 -5.56 -15.36
C GLU A 367 -24.71 -5.51 -16.84
N PRO A 368 -25.26 -4.62 -17.70
CA PRO A 368 -24.88 -4.54 -19.11
C PRO A 368 -23.38 -4.33 -19.35
N GLY A 369 -22.74 -3.49 -18.52
CA GLY A 369 -21.31 -3.21 -18.61
C GLY A 369 -20.44 -4.46 -18.39
N GLN A 370 -20.88 -5.36 -17.51
CA GLN A 370 -20.06 -6.41 -16.90
C GLN A 370 -20.50 -7.85 -17.23
N ILE A 371 -21.43 -8.05 -18.18
CA ILE A 371 -21.99 -9.37 -18.56
C ILE A 371 -20.93 -10.47 -18.73
N LYS A 372 -19.77 -10.17 -19.33
CA LYS A 372 -18.71 -11.17 -19.55
C LYS A 372 -18.14 -11.73 -18.24
N ALA A 373 -17.89 -10.85 -17.26
CA ALA A 373 -17.41 -11.24 -15.94
C ALA A 373 -18.53 -11.93 -15.15
N LEU A 374 -19.74 -11.38 -15.21
CA LEU A 374 -20.91 -11.93 -14.51
C LEU A 374 -21.18 -13.38 -14.94
N ARG A 375 -21.24 -13.68 -16.24
CA ARG A 375 -21.44 -15.06 -16.74
C ARG A 375 -20.44 -16.10 -16.19
N ARG A 376 -19.25 -15.68 -15.76
CA ARG A 376 -18.24 -16.57 -15.14
C ARG A 376 -18.50 -16.81 -13.65
N LEU A 377 -19.12 -15.85 -12.97
CA LEU A 377 -19.49 -15.97 -11.57
C LEU A 377 -20.75 -16.82 -11.45
N GLN A 378 -21.89 -16.25 -11.83
CA GLN A 378 -23.21 -16.88 -12.03
C GLN A 378 -23.94 -15.96 -13.02
N SER A 379 -24.96 -16.40 -13.76
CA SER A 379 -25.66 -15.51 -14.73
C SER A 379 -26.90 -14.88 -14.09
N PRO A 380 -26.78 -13.82 -13.26
CA PRO A 380 -27.93 -13.18 -12.63
C PRO A 380 -28.82 -12.52 -13.69
N LYS A 381 -30.11 -12.42 -13.38
CA LYS A 381 -31.07 -11.60 -14.14
C LYS A 381 -31.68 -10.59 -13.18
N GLY A 382 -31.62 -9.30 -13.53
CA GLY A 382 -32.16 -8.24 -12.67
C GLY A 382 -31.30 -7.97 -11.43
N PRO A 383 -31.83 -7.23 -10.44
CA PRO A 383 -31.07 -6.89 -9.23
C PRO A 383 -30.74 -8.18 -8.47
N THR A 384 -29.46 -8.48 -8.33
CA THR A 384 -28.98 -9.71 -7.69
C THR A 384 -27.83 -9.40 -6.76
N LEU A 385 -27.75 -10.10 -5.64
CA LEU A 385 -26.59 -10.04 -4.75
C LEU A 385 -25.76 -11.32 -4.92
N LEU A 386 -24.49 -11.15 -5.28
CA LEU A 386 -23.48 -12.22 -5.32
C LEU A 386 -22.59 -12.12 -4.08
N LEU A 387 -22.36 -13.25 -3.42
CA LEU A 387 -21.49 -13.37 -2.25
C LEU A 387 -20.24 -14.12 -2.68
N ILE A 388 -19.14 -13.41 -2.78
CA ILE A 388 -17.87 -13.92 -3.26
C ILE A 388 -16.95 -14.12 -2.06
N ARG A 389 -16.48 -15.35 -1.86
CA ARG A 389 -15.56 -15.70 -0.79
C ARG A 389 -14.31 -16.37 -1.36
N ARG A 390 -13.15 -15.90 -0.94
CA ARG A 390 -11.86 -16.55 -1.17
C ARG A 390 -11.18 -16.81 0.17
N LYS A 391 -10.71 -18.04 0.39
CA LYS A 391 -9.90 -18.41 1.56
C LYS A 391 -8.43 -18.37 1.19
N ALA A 392 -7.55 -18.00 2.11
CA ALA A 392 -6.11 -18.08 1.90
C ALA A 392 -5.66 -19.54 1.73
N SER A 393 -5.21 -19.93 0.54
CA SER A 393 -4.58 -21.22 0.25
C SER A 393 -4.09 -21.26 -1.20
N ALA A 394 -2.97 -21.95 -1.44
CA ALA A 394 -2.36 -22.16 -2.76
C ALA A 394 -3.32 -22.78 -3.80
N PHE A 395 -4.36 -23.48 -3.35
CA PHE A 395 -5.35 -24.15 -4.21
C PHE A 395 -6.78 -23.67 -3.98
N SER A 396 -6.95 -22.55 -3.26
CA SER A 396 -8.28 -22.01 -2.96
C SER A 396 -8.99 -21.55 -4.23
N ARG A 397 -10.17 -22.14 -4.48
CA ARG A 397 -11.10 -21.64 -5.49
C ARG A 397 -11.92 -20.49 -4.93
N LEU A 398 -12.42 -19.65 -5.84
CA LEU A 398 -13.44 -18.66 -5.51
C LEU A 398 -14.72 -19.42 -5.17
N ARG A 399 -15.39 -19.05 -4.09
CA ARG A 399 -16.74 -19.54 -3.77
C ARG A 399 -17.74 -18.44 -4.03
N VAL A 400 -18.78 -18.72 -4.81
CA VAL A 400 -19.79 -17.74 -5.18
C VAL A 400 -21.16 -18.27 -4.73
N GLY A 401 -21.84 -17.51 -3.89
CA GLY A 401 -23.24 -17.72 -3.53
C GLY A 401 -24.12 -16.62 -4.13
N THR A 402 -25.40 -16.91 -4.28
CA THR A 402 -26.41 -15.95 -4.73
C THR A 402 -27.47 -15.74 -3.68
N HIS A 403 -28.03 -14.54 -3.70
CA HIS A 403 -29.30 -14.29 -3.04
C HIS A 403 -30.44 -14.97 -3.81
N ALA A 404 -31.11 -15.91 -3.14
CA ALA A 404 -32.17 -16.74 -3.74
C ALA A 404 -33.59 -16.21 -3.51
N SER A 405 -33.78 -15.13 -2.73
CA SER A 405 -35.12 -14.58 -2.48
C SER A 405 -35.68 -13.93 -3.74
N SER A 406 -37.02 -13.91 -3.85
CA SER A 406 -37.73 -13.12 -4.85
C SER A 406 -37.72 -11.61 -4.53
N THR A 407 -37.31 -11.23 -3.32
CA THR A 407 -37.32 -9.84 -2.85
C THR A 407 -35.90 -9.28 -2.73
N PHE A 408 -35.69 -8.06 -3.23
CA PHE A 408 -34.42 -7.34 -3.16
C PHE A 408 -34.55 -6.16 -2.18
N ASP A 409 -34.71 -6.49 -0.90
CA ASP A 409 -34.92 -5.53 0.18
C ASP A 409 -33.81 -5.64 1.26
N VAL A 410 -33.76 -4.68 2.17
CA VAL A 410 -32.68 -4.60 3.17
C VAL A 410 -32.63 -5.85 4.05
N GLU A 411 -33.78 -6.40 4.45
CA GLU A 411 -33.85 -7.53 5.37
C GLU A 411 -33.42 -8.83 4.67
N SER A 412 -33.96 -9.09 3.47
CA SER A 412 -33.65 -10.29 2.69
C SER A 412 -32.16 -10.36 2.31
N LEU A 413 -31.59 -9.23 1.88
CA LEU A 413 -30.18 -9.10 1.53
C LEU A 413 -29.29 -9.28 2.77
N SER A 414 -29.62 -8.63 3.88
CA SER A 414 -28.86 -8.77 5.14
C SER A 414 -28.86 -10.21 5.64
N ALA A 415 -30.02 -10.88 5.64
CA ALA A 415 -30.13 -12.26 6.07
C ALA A 415 -29.25 -13.20 5.22
N THR A 416 -29.14 -12.93 3.93
CA THR A 416 -28.29 -13.71 3.03
C THR A 416 -26.80 -13.48 3.29
N ILE A 417 -26.41 -12.23 3.54
CA ILE A 417 -25.05 -11.87 3.94
C ILE A 417 -24.69 -12.58 5.25
N GLU A 418 -25.58 -12.56 6.24
CA GLU A 418 -25.39 -13.23 7.54
C GLU A 418 -25.23 -14.74 7.38
N ARG A 419 -26.06 -15.40 6.57
CA ARG A 419 -25.90 -16.82 6.22
C ARG A 419 -24.56 -17.12 5.55
N ALA A 420 -24.12 -16.25 4.63
CA ALA A 420 -22.84 -16.41 3.95
C ALA A 420 -21.64 -16.27 4.89
N ILE A 421 -21.72 -15.36 5.87
CA ILE A 421 -20.72 -15.20 6.93
C ILE A 421 -20.70 -16.44 7.83
N GLY A 422 -21.87 -16.89 8.28
CA GLY A 422 -22.06 -18.08 9.13
C GLY A 422 -21.65 -19.39 8.46
N GLY A 423 -21.64 -19.44 7.12
CA GLY A 423 -21.31 -20.63 6.35
C GLY A 423 -22.51 -21.46 5.90
N ASP A 424 -23.73 -20.98 6.16
CA ASP A 424 -25.00 -21.63 5.87
C ASP A 424 -25.58 -21.28 4.48
N LEU A 425 -24.83 -20.50 3.70
CA LEU A 425 -25.15 -20.23 2.30
C LEU A 425 -24.43 -21.24 1.40
N ALA A 426 -25.20 -21.92 0.55
CA ALA A 426 -24.64 -22.75 -0.51
C ALA A 426 -23.83 -21.88 -1.49
N MET A 427 -22.60 -22.30 -1.80
CA MET A 427 -21.70 -21.56 -2.70
C MET A 427 -20.99 -22.52 -3.65
N GLU A 428 -20.93 -22.15 -4.91
CA GLU A 428 -20.30 -22.87 -6.01
C GLU A 428 -18.83 -22.47 -6.18
N ASN A 429 -18.01 -23.39 -6.69
CA ASN A 429 -16.61 -23.12 -6.96
C ASN A 429 -16.42 -22.50 -8.36
N VAL A 430 -15.72 -21.37 -8.41
CA VAL A 430 -15.37 -20.64 -9.63
C VAL A 430 -13.86 -20.40 -9.67
N ASP A 431 -13.27 -20.36 -10.86
CA ASP A 431 -11.86 -19.96 -11.02
C ASP A 431 -11.74 -18.43 -11.01
N ALA A 432 -11.08 -17.90 -9.98
CA ALA A 432 -10.87 -16.46 -9.78
C ALA A 432 -10.11 -15.78 -10.94
N ALA A 433 -9.19 -16.50 -11.61
CA ALA A 433 -8.38 -15.94 -12.69
C ALA A 433 -9.20 -15.68 -13.97
N THR A 434 -10.37 -16.32 -14.09
CA THR A 434 -11.26 -16.19 -15.26
C THR A 434 -12.24 -15.01 -15.17
N VAL A 435 -12.32 -14.37 -14.01
CA VAL A 435 -13.25 -13.26 -13.74
C VAL A 435 -12.50 -11.93 -13.88
N GLU A 436 -12.80 -11.19 -14.95
CA GLU A 436 -12.19 -9.89 -15.22
C GLU A 436 -13.28 -8.87 -15.56
N PHE A 437 -13.57 -7.99 -14.60
CA PHE A 437 -14.42 -6.82 -14.78
C PHE A 437 -13.71 -5.78 -15.67
N LYS A 438 -14.49 -5.02 -16.43
CA LYS A 438 -14.01 -3.92 -17.28
C LYS A 438 -13.71 -2.67 -16.48
#